data_AF-A0A843CE06-F1
#
_entry.id   AF-A0A843CE06-F1
#
_cell.length_a   1.000
_cell.length_b   1.000
_cell.length_c   1.000
_cell.angle_alpha   90.00
_cell.angle_beta   90.00
_cell.angle_gamma   90.00
#
_symmetry.space_group_name_H-M   'P 1'
#
loop_
_entity.id
_entity.type
_entity.pdbx_description
1 polymer ?
#
loop_
_entity_poly.entity_id
_entity_poly.type
_entity_poly.pdbx_seq_one_letter_code
_entity_poly.pdbx_strand_id
1 'polypeptide(L)'
;MIRKIREALESKELFTKTLDLAAVMPGVKETIAGVQNRGDAALLEYTEKFDHVKLKELEVTRAEIEAAKGNVDEDMGRCIEEAATAIRNFHYRQKRQAWLEEFDEGVFLGEMYVPFDVVGAYVPGSYFSSALMCVIPAKIAGVREIVVCTPPGKGGNVNPLTLVAANLAGATRIFKVGGAQAIAALAFGTETIPRVQKIVGPGNVYVTAAKMAARKEGVEIDFPAGPSEVLIIGDETANPSF
;
A
#
# COMPACT_ATOMS: atom_id res chain seq x y z
N MET A 1 19.80 13.58 20.42
CA MET A 1 21.13 14.24 20.44
C MET A 1 20.94 15.60 19.78
N ILE A 2 20.90 16.68 20.57
CA ILE A 2 20.77 18.05 20.04
C ILE A 2 22.14 18.44 19.48
N ARG A 3 22.20 18.83 18.20
CA ARG A 3 23.43 19.29 17.53
C ARG A 3 23.23 20.73 17.08
N LYS A 4 24.29 21.54 17.04
CA LYS A 4 24.20 22.85 16.40
C LYS A 4 24.01 22.65 14.89
N ILE A 5 23.20 23.49 14.24
CA ILE A 5 22.93 23.40 12.79
C ILE A 5 24.23 23.32 11.97
N ARG A 6 25.25 24.10 12.34
CA ARG A 6 26.55 24.10 11.65
C ARG A 6 27.25 22.74 11.70
N GLU A 7 27.20 22.07 12.86
CA GLU A 7 27.77 20.72 13.06
C GLU A 7 26.94 19.65 12.33
N ALA A 8 25.63 19.86 12.20
CA ALA A 8 24.74 18.98 11.45
C ALA A 8 24.97 19.07 9.93
N LEU A 9 25.25 20.27 9.40
CA LEU A 9 25.53 20.49 7.97
C LEU A 9 26.85 19.83 7.52
N GLU A 10 27.81 19.65 8.44
CA GLU A 10 29.07 18.94 8.17
C GLU A 10 28.91 17.41 8.22
N SER A 11 27.82 16.91 8.81
CA SER A 11 27.54 15.48 8.95
C SER A 11 26.79 14.95 7.73
N LYS A 12 27.52 14.39 6.77
CA LYS A 12 26.94 13.69 5.60
C LYS A 12 25.94 12.60 6.02
N GLU A 13 26.17 11.94 7.16
CA GLU A 13 25.31 10.89 7.70
C GLU A 13 23.87 11.32 7.97
N LEU A 14 23.63 12.61 8.25
CA LEU A 14 22.29 13.12 8.55
C LEU A 14 21.33 13.03 7.35
N PHE A 15 21.89 13.05 6.14
CA PHE A 15 21.14 13.07 4.88
C PHE A 15 21.33 11.79 4.05
N THR A 16 22.09 10.81 4.52
CA THR A 16 22.46 9.61 3.76
C THR A 16 21.88 8.32 4.33
N LYS A 17 20.71 8.36 4.99
CA LYS A 17 19.96 7.13 5.27
C LYS A 17 19.38 6.57 3.97
N THR A 18 20.23 5.88 3.22
CA THR A 18 19.84 5.25 1.96
C THR A 18 19.36 3.83 2.23
N LEU A 19 18.20 3.46 1.69
CA LEU A 19 17.82 2.06 1.62
C LEU A 19 18.80 1.33 0.70
N ASP A 20 19.55 0.36 1.23
CA ASP A 20 20.37 -0.52 0.40
C ASP A 20 19.50 -1.57 -0.28
N LEU A 21 18.84 -1.13 -1.35
CA LEU A 21 18.03 -2.00 -2.19
C LEU A 21 18.89 -3.03 -2.93
N ALA A 22 20.16 -2.71 -3.21
CA ALA A 22 21.06 -3.60 -3.91
C ALA A 22 21.35 -4.86 -3.08
N ALA A 23 21.49 -4.72 -1.76
CA ALA A 23 21.68 -5.85 -0.85
C ALA A 23 20.51 -6.86 -0.85
N VAL A 24 19.26 -6.39 -0.95
CA VAL A 24 18.07 -7.29 -0.91
C VAL A 24 17.58 -7.72 -2.29
N MET A 25 18.00 -7.03 -3.36
CA MET A 25 17.53 -7.28 -4.72
C MET A 25 17.72 -8.74 -5.20
N PRO A 26 18.83 -9.45 -4.89
CA PRO A 26 18.97 -10.85 -5.29
C PRO A 26 17.85 -11.75 -4.75
N GLY A 27 17.55 -11.67 -3.44
CA GLY A 27 16.47 -12.47 -2.83
C GLY A 27 15.08 -12.04 -3.29
N VAL A 28 14.89 -10.76 -3.58
CA VAL A 28 13.65 -10.24 -4.17
C VAL A 28 13.43 -10.81 -5.58
N LYS A 29 14.47 -10.85 -6.42
CA LYS A 29 14.39 -11.46 -7.75
C LYS A 29 14.08 -12.95 -7.69
N GLU A 30 14.69 -13.67 -6.75
CA GLU A 30 14.38 -15.08 -6.53
C GLU A 30 12.91 -15.28 -6.12
N THR A 31 12.41 -14.44 -5.20
CA THR A 31 11.00 -14.45 -4.78
C THR A 31 10.06 -14.17 -5.95
N ILE A 32 10.36 -13.15 -6.76
CA ILE A 32 9.59 -12.80 -7.95
C ILE A 32 9.56 -13.97 -8.95
N ALA A 33 10.72 -14.55 -9.25
CA ALA A 33 10.82 -15.70 -10.16
C ALA A 33 10.05 -16.92 -9.61
N GLY A 34 10.07 -17.13 -8.29
CA GLY A 34 9.27 -18.16 -7.62
C GLY A 34 7.78 -17.98 -7.88
N VAL A 35 7.25 -16.77 -7.68
CA VAL A 35 5.84 -16.44 -7.91
C VAL A 35 5.47 -16.53 -9.39
N GLN A 36 6.30 -16.05 -10.31
CA GLN A 36 6.04 -16.15 -11.75
C GLN A 36 5.96 -17.62 -12.23
N ASN A 37 6.81 -18.49 -11.68
CA ASN A 37 6.88 -19.89 -12.12
C ASN A 37 5.85 -20.80 -11.45
N ARG A 38 5.46 -20.50 -10.20
CA ARG A 38 4.65 -21.40 -9.37
C ARG A 38 3.33 -20.80 -8.86
N GLY A 39 3.04 -19.54 -9.19
CA GLY A 39 1.78 -18.89 -8.83
C GLY A 39 1.47 -18.96 -7.32
N ASP A 40 0.23 -19.31 -7.00
CA ASP A 40 -0.29 -19.42 -5.63
C ASP A 40 0.49 -20.41 -4.76
N ALA A 41 1.08 -21.46 -5.36
CA ALA A 41 1.89 -22.41 -4.61
C ALA A 41 3.12 -21.75 -3.99
N ALA A 42 3.77 -20.83 -4.71
CA ALA A 42 4.86 -20.03 -4.15
C ALA A 42 4.36 -19.05 -3.08
N LEU A 43 3.16 -18.48 -3.22
CA LEU A 43 2.59 -17.58 -2.21
C LEU A 43 2.37 -18.32 -0.89
N LEU A 44 1.77 -19.51 -0.93
CA LEU A 44 1.57 -20.35 0.25
C LEU A 44 2.90 -20.76 0.90
N GLU A 45 3.89 -21.15 0.09
CA GLU A 45 5.24 -21.50 0.56
C GLU A 45 5.92 -20.32 1.26
N TYR A 46 5.90 -19.13 0.64
CA TYR A 46 6.54 -17.94 1.21
C TYR A 46 5.80 -17.40 2.43
N THR A 47 4.47 -17.52 2.49
CA THR A 47 3.70 -17.19 3.69
C THR A 47 4.02 -18.15 4.83
N GLU A 48 4.13 -19.47 4.58
CA GLU A 48 4.56 -20.42 5.61
C GLU A 48 6.00 -20.13 6.08
N LYS A 49 6.89 -19.77 5.15
CA LYS A 49 8.30 -19.47 5.44
C LYS A 49 8.50 -18.16 6.22
N PHE A 50 7.87 -17.08 5.81
CA PHE A 50 8.14 -15.72 6.31
C PHE A 50 7.13 -15.24 7.35
N ASP A 51 5.86 -15.62 7.21
CA ASP A 51 4.80 -15.25 8.16
C ASP A 51 4.56 -16.36 9.20
N HIS A 52 5.20 -17.53 9.05
CA HIS A 52 5.13 -18.69 9.94
C HIS A 52 3.72 -19.27 10.08
N VAL A 53 2.91 -19.15 9.03
CA VAL A 53 1.55 -19.67 9.01
C VAL A 53 1.26 -20.42 7.72
N LYS A 54 0.70 -21.62 7.87
CA LYS A 54 0.18 -22.40 6.76
C LYS A 54 -1.27 -22.01 6.47
N LEU A 55 -1.49 -21.32 5.35
CA LEU A 55 -2.82 -20.95 4.90
C LEU A 55 -3.45 -22.08 4.07
N LYS A 56 -4.78 -22.16 4.14
CA LYS A 56 -5.58 -22.98 3.20
C LYS A 56 -6.05 -22.17 2.00
N GLU A 57 -6.35 -20.90 2.24
CA GLU A 57 -6.89 -19.96 1.26
C GLU A 57 -6.15 -18.63 1.38
N LEU A 58 -5.79 -18.05 0.25
CA LEU A 58 -5.14 -16.75 0.18
C LEU A 58 -6.14 -15.61 0.33
N GLU A 59 -7.32 -15.73 -0.29
CA GLU A 59 -8.36 -14.71 -0.23
C GLU A 59 -9.03 -14.69 1.15
N VAL A 60 -9.35 -13.50 1.61
CA VAL A 60 -10.16 -13.29 2.81
C VAL A 60 -11.63 -13.46 2.45
N THR A 61 -12.28 -14.38 3.14
CA THR A 61 -13.69 -14.70 2.96
C THR A 61 -14.60 -13.62 3.55
N ARG A 62 -15.86 -13.59 3.10
CA ARG A 62 -16.86 -12.69 3.69
C ARG A 62 -17.09 -12.99 5.18
N ALA A 63 -17.00 -14.25 5.58
CA ALA A 63 -17.14 -14.66 6.97
C ALA A 63 -16.01 -14.08 7.85
N GLU A 64 -14.76 -14.08 7.36
CA GLU A 64 -13.64 -13.43 8.05
C GLU A 64 -13.85 -11.92 8.20
N ILE A 65 -14.40 -11.24 7.18
CA ILE A 65 -14.74 -9.81 7.25
C ILE A 65 -15.80 -9.53 8.33
N GLU A 66 -16.89 -10.30 8.37
CA GLU A 66 -17.94 -10.10 9.38
C GLU A 66 -17.44 -10.44 10.79
N ALA A 67 -16.65 -11.51 10.93
CA ALA A 67 -16.01 -11.85 12.19
C ALA A 67 -15.04 -10.76 12.67
N ALA A 68 -14.30 -10.12 11.75
CA ALA A 68 -13.43 -9.00 12.11
C ALA A 68 -14.22 -7.81 12.64
N LYS A 69 -15.37 -7.45 12.05
CA LYS A 69 -16.22 -6.37 12.57
C LYS A 69 -16.67 -6.63 14.01
N GLY A 70 -17.05 -7.87 14.33
CA GLY A 70 -17.42 -8.25 15.69
C GLY A 70 -16.28 -8.23 16.70
N ASN A 71 -15.02 -8.18 16.23
CA ASN A 71 -13.81 -8.13 17.06
C ASN A 71 -13.21 -6.72 17.19
N VAL A 72 -13.84 -5.71 16.58
CA VAL A 72 -13.42 -4.31 16.74
C VAL A 72 -14.33 -3.65 17.77
N ASP A 73 -13.74 -3.03 18.78
CA ASP A 73 -14.50 -2.27 19.77
C ASP A 73 -15.20 -1.06 19.12
N GLU A 74 -16.35 -0.66 19.67
CA GLU A 74 -17.18 0.40 19.07
C GLU A 74 -16.45 1.74 18.95
N ASP A 75 -15.60 2.08 19.93
CA ASP A 75 -14.83 3.33 19.92
C ASP A 75 -13.81 3.36 18.78
N MET A 76 -13.08 2.26 18.59
CA MET A 76 -12.13 2.08 17.51
C MET A 76 -12.84 2.02 16.15
N GLY A 77 -14.01 1.38 16.09
CA GLY A 77 -14.88 1.40 14.91
C GLY A 77 -15.23 2.83 14.49
N ARG A 78 -15.68 3.65 15.44
CA ARG A 78 -15.96 5.08 15.21
C ARG A 78 -14.72 5.85 14.76
N CYS A 79 -13.57 5.64 15.40
CA CYS A 79 -12.30 6.26 15.00
C CYS A 79 -11.91 5.92 13.55
N ILE A 80 -12.10 4.67 13.11
CA ILE A 80 -11.83 4.24 11.73
C ILE A 80 -12.79 4.93 10.75
N GLU A 81 -14.07 5.05 11.10
CA GLU A 81 -15.07 5.74 10.27
C GLU A 81 -14.83 7.25 10.15
N GLU A 82 -14.45 7.91 11.25
CA GLU A 82 -14.07 9.32 11.28
C GLU A 82 -12.83 9.57 10.41
N ALA A 83 -11.80 8.74 10.55
CA ALA A 83 -10.59 8.80 9.73
C ALA A 83 -10.92 8.59 8.24
N ALA A 84 -11.73 7.58 7.92
CA ALA A 84 -12.16 7.30 6.54
C ALA A 84 -12.94 8.49 5.96
N THR A 85 -13.79 9.14 6.74
CA THR A 85 -14.55 10.32 6.33
C THR A 85 -13.64 11.51 6.06
N ALA A 86 -12.69 11.80 6.94
CA ALA A 86 -11.73 12.87 6.75
C ALA A 86 -10.86 12.64 5.49
N ILE A 87 -10.35 11.42 5.30
CA ILE A 87 -9.55 11.04 4.13
C ILE A 87 -10.36 11.17 2.85
N ARG A 88 -11.62 10.70 2.85
CA ARG A 88 -12.52 10.81 1.70
C ARG A 88 -12.79 12.26 1.34
N ASN A 89 -13.10 13.10 2.32
CA ASN A 89 -13.36 14.53 2.11
C ASN A 89 -12.16 15.26 1.52
N PHE A 90 -10.95 14.94 1.98
CA PHE A 90 -9.72 15.53 1.45
C PHE A 90 -9.49 15.11 -0.01
N HIS A 91 -9.48 13.81 -0.29
CA HIS A 91 -9.16 13.30 -1.64
C HIS A 91 -10.26 13.61 -2.67
N TYR A 92 -11.53 13.73 -2.25
CA TYR A 92 -12.61 14.13 -3.16
C TYR A 92 -12.39 15.53 -3.71
N ARG A 93 -11.85 16.45 -2.90
CA ARG A 93 -11.52 17.83 -3.33
C ARG A 93 -10.34 17.90 -4.29
N GLN A 94 -9.50 16.86 -4.33
CA GLN A 94 -8.36 16.77 -5.25
C GLN A 94 -8.75 16.18 -6.62
N LYS A 95 -9.99 15.68 -6.77
CA LYS A 95 -10.46 15.09 -8.02
C LYS A 95 -10.49 16.16 -9.11
N ARG A 96 -9.67 15.97 -10.14
CA ARG A 96 -9.61 16.87 -11.30
C ARG A 96 -10.86 16.70 -12.17
N GLN A 97 -11.33 17.79 -12.75
CA GLN A 97 -12.43 17.79 -13.70
C GLN A 97 -11.88 17.72 -15.12
N ALA A 98 -12.45 16.83 -15.93
CA ALA A 98 -12.18 16.80 -17.35
C ALA A 98 -12.71 18.09 -18.00
N TRP A 99 -12.05 18.55 -19.05
CA TRP A 99 -12.44 19.74 -19.80
C TRP A 99 -12.23 19.51 -21.30
N LEU A 100 -13.01 20.23 -22.10
CA LEU A 100 -12.95 20.22 -23.55
C LEU A 100 -13.39 21.61 -24.03
N GLU A 101 -12.55 22.27 -24.81
CA GLU A 101 -12.76 23.63 -25.30
C GLU A 101 -12.42 23.74 -26.78
N GLU A 102 -13.13 24.58 -27.51
CA GLU A 102 -12.79 24.94 -28.89
C GLU A 102 -11.63 25.95 -28.85
N PHE A 103 -10.48 25.55 -29.38
CA PHE A 103 -9.25 26.33 -29.36
C PHE A 103 -9.07 27.19 -30.63
N ASP A 104 -9.59 26.69 -31.76
CA ASP A 104 -9.69 27.39 -33.04
C ASP A 104 -10.91 26.82 -33.81
N GLU A 105 -11.31 27.44 -34.92
CA GLU A 105 -12.51 27.05 -35.69
C GLU A 105 -12.52 25.55 -36.02
N GLY A 106 -13.40 24.80 -35.37
CA GLY A 106 -13.53 23.34 -35.53
C GLY A 106 -12.43 22.50 -34.84
N VAL A 107 -11.51 23.12 -34.10
CA VAL A 107 -10.41 22.46 -33.38
C VAL A 107 -10.70 22.44 -31.88
N PHE A 108 -10.87 21.26 -31.30
CA PHE A 108 -11.13 21.08 -29.87
C PHE A 108 -9.92 20.50 -29.15
N LEU A 109 -9.56 21.09 -28.01
CA LEU A 109 -8.53 20.59 -27.09
C LEU A 109 -9.15 20.30 -25.73
N GLY A 110 -8.60 19.31 -25.02
CA GLY A 110 -9.14 18.92 -23.73
C GLY A 110 -8.26 17.92 -23.00
N GLU A 111 -8.63 17.65 -21.76
CA GLU A 111 -8.01 16.63 -20.93
C GLU A 111 -9.09 15.77 -20.27
N MET A 112 -8.90 14.45 -20.32
CA MET A 112 -9.77 13.49 -19.68
C MET A 112 -8.97 12.62 -18.72
N TYR A 113 -9.53 12.40 -17.53
CA TYR A 113 -8.94 11.56 -16.49
C TYR A 113 -9.65 10.22 -16.43
N VAL A 114 -8.95 9.16 -16.85
CA VAL A 114 -9.48 7.80 -16.88
C VAL A 114 -8.87 6.99 -15.72
N PRO A 115 -9.68 6.36 -14.85
CA PRO A 115 -9.14 5.52 -13.79
C PRO A 115 -8.50 4.26 -14.35
N PHE A 116 -7.56 3.70 -13.59
CA PHE A 116 -7.12 2.33 -13.81
C PHE A 116 -8.29 1.36 -13.59
N ASP A 117 -8.29 0.24 -14.29
CA ASP A 117 -9.25 -0.84 -14.10
C ASP A 117 -8.97 -1.61 -12.81
N VAL A 118 -7.69 -1.93 -12.57
CA VAL A 118 -7.24 -2.73 -11.42
C VAL A 118 -6.04 -2.07 -10.74
N VAL A 119 -6.16 -1.80 -9.44
CA VAL A 119 -5.07 -1.27 -8.60
C VAL A 119 -4.80 -2.23 -7.44
N GLY A 120 -3.52 -2.50 -7.20
CA GLY A 120 -3.04 -3.23 -6.04
C GLY A 120 -2.62 -2.29 -4.92
N ALA A 121 -3.10 -2.52 -3.71
CA ALA A 121 -2.70 -1.83 -2.50
C ALA A 121 -1.99 -2.81 -1.56
N TYR A 122 -0.70 -2.58 -1.31
CA TYR A 122 0.03 -3.30 -0.27
C TYR A 122 -0.17 -2.59 1.07
N VAL A 123 -0.67 -3.33 2.06
CA VAL A 123 -0.90 -2.82 3.41
C VAL A 123 -0.02 -3.61 4.38
N PRO A 124 0.95 -2.98 5.06
CA PRO A 124 1.73 -3.66 6.09
C PRO A 124 0.83 -4.17 7.23
N GLY A 125 1.24 -5.26 7.87
CA GLY A 125 0.45 -5.88 8.94
C GLY A 125 0.13 -4.91 10.08
N SER A 126 -1.15 -4.84 10.46
CA SER A 126 -1.69 -4.00 11.54
C SER A 126 -1.74 -2.48 11.28
N TYR A 127 -1.58 -2.02 10.04
CA TYR A 127 -1.68 -0.59 9.69
C TYR A 127 -3.01 -0.25 8.98
N PHE A 128 -4.11 -0.19 9.74
CA PHE A 128 -5.43 0.15 9.20
C PHE A 128 -5.46 1.50 8.46
N SER A 129 -4.66 2.47 8.92
CA SER A 129 -4.51 3.78 8.29
C SER A 129 -3.95 3.68 6.86
N SER A 130 -3.02 2.75 6.61
CA SER A 130 -2.48 2.50 5.27
C SER A 130 -3.54 1.91 4.34
N ALA A 131 -4.42 1.05 4.84
CA ALA A 131 -5.57 0.55 4.06
C ALA A 131 -6.48 1.70 3.64
N LEU A 132 -6.85 2.60 4.55
CA LEU A 132 -7.67 3.76 4.24
C LEU A 132 -6.99 4.66 3.19
N MET A 133 -5.71 5.01 3.41
CA MET A 133 -4.96 5.92 2.53
C MET A 133 -4.70 5.35 1.13
N CYS A 134 -4.63 4.03 0.97
CA CYS A 134 -4.42 3.42 -0.34
C CYS A 134 -5.74 3.20 -1.10
N VAL A 135 -6.78 2.72 -0.41
CA VAL A 135 -8.02 2.25 -1.03
C VAL A 135 -8.98 3.41 -1.32
N ILE A 136 -9.12 4.38 -0.41
CA ILE A 136 -10.08 5.49 -0.58
C ILE A 136 -9.78 6.32 -1.85
N PRO A 137 -8.52 6.74 -2.13
CA PRO A 137 -8.23 7.51 -3.34
C PRO A 137 -8.49 6.72 -4.63
N ALA A 138 -8.17 5.41 -4.64
CA ALA A 138 -8.48 4.53 -5.77
C ALA A 138 -10.00 4.44 -6.00
N LYS A 139 -10.78 4.34 -4.93
CA LYS A 139 -12.24 4.31 -5.02
C LYS A 139 -12.82 5.62 -5.56
N ILE A 140 -12.31 6.77 -5.11
CA ILE A 140 -12.73 8.10 -5.58
C ILE A 140 -12.38 8.33 -7.06
N ALA A 141 -11.21 7.83 -7.49
CA ALA A 141 -10.79 7.87 -8.88
C ALA A 141 -11.74 7.07 -9.79
N GLY A 142 -12.41 6.05 -9.26
CA GLY A 142 -13.33 5.20 -10.01
C GLY A 142 -12.72 3.86 -10.45
N VAL A 143 -11.67 3.40 -9.76
CA VAL A 143 -11.07 2.09 -10.03
C VAL A 143 -12.09 0.99 -9.80
N ARG A 144 -12.21 0.06 -10.77
CA ARG A 144 -13.21 -1.01 -10.75
C ARG A 144 -12.86 -2.10 -9.74
N GLU A 145 -11.60 -2.54 -9.75
CA GLU A 145 -11.09 -3.57 -8.86
C GLU A 145 -9.92 -3.06 -8.04
N ILE A 146 -10.10 -3.04 -6.71
CA ILE A 146 -9.06 -2.62 -5.77
C ILE A 146 -8.65 -3.86 -4.97
N VAL A 147 -7.47 -4.38 -5.26
CA VAL A 147 -6.91 -5.58 -4.63
C VAL A 147 -6.02 -5.18 -3.48
N VAL A 148 -6.30 -5.66 -2.27
CA VAL A 148 -5.46 -5.42 -1.09
C VAL A 148 -4.67 -6.67 -0.77
N CYS A 149 -3.35 -6.55 -0.64
CA CYS A 149 -2.50 -7.60 -0.07
C CYS A 149 -1.97 -7.15 1.29
N THR A 150 -2.13 -8.00 2.30
CA THR A 150 -1.64 -7.76 3.66
C THR A 150 -1.19 -9.08 4.28
N PRO A 151 -0.05 -9.13 4.99
CA PRO A 151 0.41 -10.37 5.62
C PRO A 151 -0.59 -10.86 6.67
N PRO A 152 -0.80 -12.19 6.78
CA PRO A 152 -1.61 -12.73 7.86
C PRO A 152 -0.92 -12.54 9.21
N GLY A 153 -1.71 -12.45 10.28
CA GLY A 153 -1.18 -12.58 11.64
C GLY A 153 -0.86 -14.04 11.99
N LYS A 154 -0.30 -14.28 13.18
CA LYS A 154 0.13 -15.62 13.66
C LYS A 154 -0.96 -16.72 13.60
N GLY A 155 -2.23 -16.34 13.60
CA GLY A 155 -3.36 -17.26 13.49
C GLY A 155 -3.87 -17.49 12.06
N GLY A 156 -3.21 -16.93 11.04
CA GLY A 156 -3.64 -16.98 9.64
C GLY A 156 -4.67 -15.92 9.26
N ASN A 157 -5.28 -15.26 10.23
CA ASN A 157 -6.25 -14.19 10.00
C ASN A 157 -5.54 -12.84 9.80
N VAL A 158 -6.13 -11.99 8.97
CA VAL A 158 -5.74 -10.57 8.87
C VAL A 158 -6.10 -9.87 10.17
N ASN A 159 -5.31 -8.87 10.57
CA ASN A 159 -5.63 -7.99 11.69
C ASN A 159 -7.06 -7.39 11.52
N PRO A 160 -7.96 -7.53 12.52
CA PRO A 160 -9.35 -7.08 12.38
C PRO A 160 -9.51 -5.61 12.00
N LEU A 161 -8.71 -4.70 12.58
CA LEU A 161 -8.76 -3.27 12.26
C LEU A 161 -8.40 -3.02 10.79
N THR A 162 -7.37 -3.71 10.30
CA THR A 162 -6.93 -3.61 8.89
C THR A 162 -8.01 -4.12 7.95
N LEU A 163 -8.64 -5.25 8.29
CA LEU A 163 -9.69 -5.86 7.46
C LEU A 163 -10.95 -4.99 7.41
N VAL A 164 -11.39 -4.48 8.57
CA VAL A 164 -12.53 -3.55 8.67
C VAL A 164 -12.25 -2.27 7.88
N ALA A 165 -11.07 -1.68 8.04
CA ALA A 165 -10.69 -0.47 7.32
C ALA A 165 -10.62 -0.67 5.80
N ALA A 166 -10.01 -1.77 5.32
CA ALA A 166 -9.95 -2.08 3.90
C ALA A 166 -11.34 -2.28 3.29
N ASN A 167 -12.22 -3.02 3.99
CA ASN A 167 -13.60 -3.21 3.56
C ASN A 167 -14.38 -1.88 3.56
N LEU A 168 -14.27 -1.07 4.62
CA LEU A 168 -14.93 0.24 4.72
C LEU A 168 -14.45 1.22 3.63
N ALA A 169 -13.17 1.18 3.29
CA ALA A 169 -12.57 2.01 2.25
C ALA A 169 -13.04 1.63 0.83
N GLY A 170 -13.57 0.41 0.65
CA GLY A 170 -14.11 -0.08 -0.62
C GLY A 170 -13.16 -0.99 -1.39
N ALA A 171 -12.29 -1.74 -0.71
CA ALA A 171 -11.50 -2.80 -1.33
C ALA A 171 -12.42 -3.85 -1.95
N THR A 172 -12.09 -4.31 -3.16
CA THR A 172 -12.89 -5.31 -3.87
C THR A 172 -12.52 -6.72 -3.40
N ARG A 173 -11.22 -7.00 -3.27
CA ARG A 173 -10.68 -8.31 -2.85
C ARG A 173 -9.50 -8.09 -1.91
N ILE A 174 -9.37 -8.95 -0.91
CA ILE A 174 -8.34 -8.83 0.13
C ILE A 174 -7.63 -10.18 0.27
N PHE A 175 -6.30 -10.16 0.26
CA PHE A 175 -5.45 -11.36 0.27
C PHE A 175 -4.48 -11.34 1.44
N LYS A 176 -4.34 -12.51 2.08
CA LYS A 176 -3.46 -12.84 3.19
C LYS A 176 -2.03 -13.10 2.71
N VAL A 177 -1.43 -12.13 2.03
CA VAL A 177 -0.09 -12.24 1.44
C VAL A 177 0.71 -10.97 1.73
N GLY A 178 1.92 -11.11 2.26
CA GLY A 178 2.84 -10.01 2.57
C GLY A 178 4.09 -9.96 1.69
N GLY A 179 4.99 -9.02 2.00
CA GLY A 179 6.37 -9.02 1.50
C GLY A 179 6.53 -8.85 -0.01
N ALA A 180 7.68 -9.29 -0.52
CA ALA A 180 8.02 -9.23 -1.95
C ALA A 180 7.12 -10.15 -2.79
N GLN A 181 6.66 -11.27 -2.23
CA GLN A 181 5.76 -12.22 -2.87
C GLN A 181 4.38 -11.62 -3.15
N ALA A 182 3.84 -10.77 -2.25
CA ALA A 182 2.61 -10.02 -2.52
C ALA A 182 2.77 -9.06 -3.70
N ILE A 183 3.89 -8.33 -3.74
CA ILE A 183 4.16 -7.39 -4.83
C ILE A 183 4.33 -8.14 -6.16
N ALA A 184 5.00 -9.30 -6.15
CA ALA A 184 5.10 -10.16 -7.32
C ALA A 184 3.71 -10.64 -7.79
N ALA A 185 2.86 -11.10 -6.88
CA ALA A 185 1.51 -11.54 -7.21
C ALA A 185 0.68 -10.42 -7.85
N LEU A 186 0.73 -9.21 -7.29
CA LEU A 186 0.06 -8.05 -7.89
C LEU A 186 0.64 -7.69 -9.26
N ALA A 187 1.96 -7.77 -9.43
CA ALA A 187 2.64 -7.34 -10.65
C ALA A 187 2.46 -8.31 -11.84
N PHE A 188 2.42 -9.62 -11.56
CA PHE A 188 2.39 -10.66 -12.60
C PHE A 188 1.07 -11.42 -12.65
N GLY A 189 0.26 -11.33 -11.61
CA GLY A 189 -0.92 -12.18 -11.41
C GLY A 189 -0.53 -13.60 -10.98
N THR A 190 -1.50 -14.29 -10.38
CA THR A 190 -1.49 -15.72 -10.09
C THR A 190 -2.85 -16.31 -10.46
N GLU A 191 -3.09 -17.58 -10.11
CA GLU A 191 -4.38 -18.24 -10.29
C GLU A 191 -5.49 -17.51 -9.54
N THR A 192 -5.20 -16.99 -8.34
CA THR A 192 -6.18 -16.29 -7.50
C THR A 192 -6.07 -14.77 -7.55
N ILE A 193 -4.85 -14.20 -7.56
CA ILE A 193 -4.62 -12.76 -7.49
C ILE A 193 -4.48 -12.19 -8.91
N PRO A 194 -5.31 -11.22 -9.33
CA PRO A 194 -5.23 -10.68 -10.67
C PRO A 194 -4.01 -9.77 -10.81
N ARG A 195 -3.48 -9.70 -12.03
CA ARG A 195 -2.46 -8.72 -12.39
C ARG A 195 -3.04 -7.30 -12.34
N VAL A 196 -2.34 -6.37 -11.69
CA VAL A 196 -2.78 -4.97 -11.54
C VAL A 196 -2.00 -4.03 -12.45
N GLN A 197 -2.57 -2.84 -12.70
CA GLN A 197 -1.91 -1.80 -13.51
C GLN A 197 -1.00 -0.90 -12.66
N LYS A 198 -1.36 -0.69 -11.39
CA LYS A 198 -0.58 0.12 -10.45
C LYS A 198 -0.54 -0.53 -9.07
N ILE A 199 0.63 -0.51 -8.43
CA ILE A 199 0.84 -0.96 -7.06
C ILE A 199 1.16 0.24 -6.16
N VAL A 200 0.38 0.42 -5.11
CA VAL A 200 0.54 1.49 -4.11
C VAL A 200 0.76 0.93 -2.72
N GLY A 201 1.23 1.77 -1.82
CA GLY A 201 1.31 1.47 -0.39
C GLY A 201 2.74 1.29 0.11
N PRO A 202 2.98 1.64 1.39
CA PRO A 202 4.30 1.60 1.99
C PRO A 202 4.72 0.17 2.33
N GLY A 203 6.01 -0.07 2.53
CA GLY A 203 6.48 -1.36 3.01
C GLY A 203 7.94 -1.32 3.43
N ASN A 204 8.44 -2.46 3.89
CA ASN A 204 9.85 -2.60 4.22
C ASN A 204 10.73 -2.58 2.95
N VAL A 205 12.06 -2.67 3.16
CA VAL A 205 13.05 -2.67 2.07
C VAL A 205 12.77 -3.72 0.98
N TYR A 206 12.26 -4.90 1.35
CA TYR A 206 11.93 -5.98 0.40
C TYR A 206 10.72 -5.63 -0.46
N VAL A 207 9.69 -5.02 0.13
CA VAL A 207 8.51 -4.52 -0.58
C VAL A 207 8.91 -3.39 -1.54
N THR A 208 9.71 -2.43 -1.08
CA THR A 208 10.19 -1.33 -1.92
C THR A 208 11.06 -1.84 -3.07
N ALA A 209 11.99 -2.76 -2.81
CA ALA A 209 12.80 -3.41 -3.84
C ALA A 209 11.95 -4.18 -4.85
N ALA A 210 10.93 -4.91 -4.38
CA ALA A 210 10.00 -5.64 -5.26
C ALA A 210 9.17 -4.69 -6.12
N LYS A 211 8.69 -3.56 -5.58
CA LYS A 211 7.98 -2.53 -6.35
C LYS A 211 8.88 -1.93 -7.43
N MET A 212 10.14 -1.67 -7.11
CA MET A 212 11.11 -1.19 -8.08
C MET A 212 11.43 -2.21 -9.17
N ALA A 213 11.44 -3.51 -8.85
CA ALA A 213 11.56 -4.57 -9.84
C ALA A 213 10.31 -4.67 -10.72
N ALA A 214 9.11 -4.67 -10.12
CA ALA A 214 7.83 -4.69 -10.83
C ALA A 214 7.68 -3.52 -11.82
N ARG A 215 8.19 -2.33 -11.46
CA ARG A 215 8.20 -1.17 -12.35
C ARG A 215 8.99 -1.41 -13.65
N LYS A 216 10.09 -2.16 -13.58
CA LYS A 216 10.89 -2.52 -14.77
C LYS A 216 10.14 -3.45 -15.72
N GLU A 217 9.15 -4.18 -15.19
CA GLU A 217 8.28 -5.10 -15.93
C GLU A 217 6.96 -4.44 -16.39
N GLY A 218 6.86 -3.11 -16.32
CA GLY A 218 5.75 -2.34 -16.86
C GLY A 218 4.54 -2.15 -15.95
N VAL A 219 4.67 -2.44 -14.65
CA VAL A 219 3.62 -2.14 -13.65
C VAL A 219 3.91 -0.82 -12.97
N GLU A 220 2.95 0.10 -12.95
CA GLU A 220 3.15 1.40 -12.31
C GLU A 220 3.27 1.28 -10.79
N ILE A 221 4.06 2.15 -10.17
CA ILE A 221 4.13 2.28 -8.71
C ILE A 221 3.89 3.72 -8.29
N ASP A 222 3.43 3.96 -7.07
CA ASP A 222 3.33 5.30 -6.48
C ASP A 222 4.72 5.97 -6.34
N PHE A 223 5.54 5.50 -5.41
CA PHE A 223 6.92 5.96 -5.17
C PHE A 223 7.69 4.91 -4.34
N PRO A 224 9.03 4.91 -4.39
CA PRO A 224 9.84 4.07 -3.51
C PRO A 224 9.76 4.60 -2.08
N ALA A 225 8.87 4.02 -1.27
CA ALA A 225 8.72 4.42 0.13
C ALA A 225 10.02 4.13 0.92
N GLY A 226 10.52 5.16 1.59
CA GLY A 226 11.64 5.13 2.52
C GLY A 226 11.23 4.75 3.94
N PRO A 227 12.19 4.60 4.88
CA PRO A 227 11.90 4.65 6.31
C PRO A 227 11.14 5.94 6.66
N SER A 228 10.28 5.88 7.68
CA SER A 228 9.58 7.09 8.14
C SER A 228 10.56 8.11 8.70
N GLU A 229 10.41 9.37 8.29
CA GLU A 229 11.25 10.50 8.70
C GLU A 229 10.36 11.67 9.16
N VAL A 230 10.84 12.41 10.15
CA VAL A 230 10.19 13.62 10.66
C VAL A 230 11.24 14.66 11.01
N LEU A 231 11.01 15.91 10.62
CA LEU A 231 11.83 17.07 10.99
C LEU A 231 10.98 18.02 11.85
N ILE A 232 11.40 18.26 13.08
CA ILE A 232 10.72 19.17 14.02
C ILE A 232 11.55 20.44 14.13
N ILE A 233 10.92 21.59 13.86
CA ILE A 233 11.50 22.92 14.05
C ILE A 233 10.71 23.60 15.17
N GLY A 234 11.38 23.95 16.26
CA GLY A 234 10.78 24.65 17.39
C GLY A 234 11.56 25.92 17.71
N ASP A 235 10.84 27.02 17.88
CA ASP A 235 11.37 28.27 18.42
C ASP A 235 11.08 28.36 19.95
N GLU A 236 11.29 29.53 20.55
CA GLU A 236 11.03 29.76 21.97
C GLU A 236 9.58 29.54 22.41
N THR A 237 8.63 29.47 21.47
CA THR A 237 7.21 29.21 21.76
C THR A 237 6.88 27.71 21.77
N ALA A 238 7.80 26.87 21.32
CA ALA A 238 7.60 25.42 21.30
C ALA A 238 7.59 24.85 22.72
N ASN A 239 6.59 24.03 23.03
CA ASN A 239 6.55 23.28 24.29
C ASN A 239 7.50 22.07 24.18
N PRO A 240 8.57 21.99 25.01
CA PRO A 240 9.52 20.88 24.93
C PRO A 240 8.95 19.49 25.25
N SER A 241 7.74 19.42 25.81
CA SER A 241 7.07 18.14 26.15
C SER A 241 6.26 17.55 24.99
N PHE A 242 6.05 18.29 23.90
CA PHE A 242 5.35 17.84 22.69
C PHE A 242 6.35 17.44 21.60
#